data_AF-A0A392V312-F1
#
_entry.id   AF-A0A392V312-F1
#
_cell.length_a   1.000
_cell.length_b   1.000
_cell.length_c   1.000
_cell.angle_alpha   90.00
_cell.angle_beta   90.00
_cell.angle_gamma   90.00
#
_symmetry.space_group_name_H-M   'P 1'
#
loop_
_entity.id
_entity.type
_entity.pdbx_description
1 polymer ?
#
loop_
_entity_poly.entity_id
_entity_poly.type
_entity_poly.pdbx_seq_one_letter_code
_entity_poly.pdbx_strand_id
1 'polypeptide(L)' 'MIVQAQMNDPVLQSRIGKPEFSVATDGAILYNGRLCVPNDVELKHLILNEAHKSG' A
#
# COMPACT_ATOMS: atom_id res chain seq x y z
N MET A 1 4.80 -8.25 4.99
CA MET A 1 5.49 -7.17 4.26
C MET A 1 4.47 -6.48 3.36
N ILE A 2 4.39 -5.14 3.35
CA ILE A 2 3.30 -4.41 2.67
C ILE A 2 3.23 -4.69 1.16
N VAL A 3 4.38 -4.79 0.48
CA VAL A 3 4.45 -5.10 -0.96
C VAL A 3 3.79 -6.46 -1.26
N GLN A 4 4.08 -7.49 -0.47
CA GLN A 4 3.42 -8.80 -0.61
C GLN A 4 1.89 -8.72 -0.43
N ALA A 5 1.42 -7.92 0.54
CA ALA A 5 -0.01 -7.71 0.73
C ALA A 5 -0.63 -6.95 -0.44
N GLN A 6 0.08 -5.98 -1.04
CA GLN A 6 -0.38 -5.29 -2.27
C GLN A 6 -0.43 -6.23 -3.47
N MET A 7 0.51 -7.16 -3.61
CA MET A 7 0.51 -8.17 -4.68
C MET A 7 -0.70 -9.09 -4.60
N ASN A 8 -1.15 -9.40 -3.39
CA ASN A 8 -2.30 -10.26 -3.14
C ASN A 8 -3.64 -9.50 -3.09
N ASP A 9 -3.64 -8.16 -3.16
CA ASP A 9 -4.85 -7.33 -3.16
C ASP A 9 -5.36 -7.13 -4.61
N PRO A 10 -6.45 -7.79 -5.02
CA PRO A 10 -6.96 -7.72 -6.39
C PRO A 10 -7.45 -6.31 -6.76
N VAL A 11 -7.89 -5.51 -5.78
CA VAL A 11 -8.32 -4.13 -6.02
C VAL A 11 -7.10 -3.30 -6.36
N LEU A 12 -5.99 -3.41 -5.64
CA LEU A 12 -4.77 -2.67 -5.94
C LEU A 12 -4.13 -3.13 -7.25
N GLN A 13 -4.09 -4.43 -7.54
CA GLN A 13 -3.61 -4.95 -8.82
C GLN A 13 -4.40 -4.36 -10.01
N SER A 14 -5.71 -4.19 -9.87
CA SER A 14 -6.56 -3.58 -10.91
C SER A 14 -6.29 -2.08 -11.17
N ARG A 15 -5.49 -1.42 -10.33
CA ARG A 15 -5.13 0.00 -10.48
C ARG A 15 -3.85 0.22 -11.27
N ILE A 16 -3.03 -0.81 -11.44
CA ILE A 16 -1.79 -0.71 -12.22
C ILE A 16 -2.11 -0.29 -13.65
N GLY A 17 -1.36 0.69 -14.17
CA GLY A 17 -1.56 1.28 -15.49
C GLY A 17 -2.52 2.48 -15.53
N LYS A 18 -3.17 2.83 -14.42
CA LYS A 18 -3.92 4.10 -14.32
C LYS A 18 -2.97 5.29 -14.09
N PRO A 19 -3.26 6.48 -14.63
CA PRO A 19 -2.32 7.62 -14.61
C PRO A 19 -1.87 8.07 -13.21
N GLU A 20 -2.75 7.92 -12.22
CA GLU A 20 -2.47 8.33 -10.84
C GLU A 20 -1.65 7.30 -10.05
N PHE A 21 -1.45 6.11 -10.64
CA PHE A 21 -0.79 4.99 -10.00
C PHE A 21 0.59 4.73 -10.61
N SER A 22 1.54 4.40 -9.76
CA SER A 22 2.88 3.97 -10.18
C SER A 22 3.34 2.77 -9.37
N VAL A 23 4.32 2.04 -9.91
CA VAL A 23 4.99 0.94 -9.23
C VAL A 23 6.43 1.37 -8.98
N ALA A 24 6.83 1.37 -7.71
CA ALA A 24 8.19 1.70 -7.29
C ALA A 24 9.17 0.54 -7.62
N THR A 25 10.47 0.80 -7.48
CA THR A 25 11.52 -0.17 -7.81
C THR A 25 11.45 -1.44 -6.95
N ASP A 26 10.92 -1.36 -5.74
CA ASP A 26 10.69 -2.48 -4.83
C ASP A 26 9.35 -3.21 -5.07
N GLY A 27 8.60 -2.81 -6.10
CA GLY A 27 7.29 -3.36 -6.43
C GLY A 27 6.13 -2.71 -5.66
N ALA A 28 6.38 -1.69 -4.83
CA ALA A 28 5.30 -1.03 -4.09
C ALA A 28 4.36 -0.26 -5.03
N ILE A 29 3.06 -0.44 -4.85
CA ILE A 29 2.03 0.34 -5.56
C ILE A 29 1.84 1.68 -4.84
N LEU A 30 1.96 2.76 -5.61
CA LEU A 30 1.79 4.14 -5.15
C LEU A 30 0.60 4.80 -5.83
N TYR A 31 -0.08 5.69 -5.10
CA TYR A 31 -1.08 6.62 -5.63
C TYR A 31 -0.57 8.05 -5.44
N ASN A 32 -0.30 8.78 -6.52
CA ASN A 32 0.31 10.11 -6.50
C ASN A 32 1.56 10.16 -5.59
N GLY A 33 2.41 9.13 -5.68
CA GLY A 33 3.64 9.00 -4.88
C GLY A 33 3.44 8.53 -3.44
N ARG A 34 2.22 8.27 -2.98
CA ARG A 34 1.92 7.78 -1.62
C ARG A 34 1.68 6.28 -1.62
N LEU A 35 2.19 5.59 -0.60
CA LEU A 35 2.05 4.14 -0.48
C LEU A 35 0.58 3.73 -0.35
N CYS A 36 0.10 2.85 -1.24
CA CYS A 36 -1.23 2.27 -1.15
C CYS A 36 -1.26 1.21 -0.05
N VAL A 37 -2.00 1.44 1.03
CA VAL A 37 -2.19 0.42 2.07
C VAL A 37 -3.30 -0.53 1.61
N PRO A 38 -3.05 -1.86 1.51
CA PRO A 38 -4.09 -2.85 1.24
C PRO A 38 -5.23 -2.74 2.25
N ASN A 39 -6.45 -3.12 1.85
CA ASN A 39 -7.60 -3.09 2.76
C ASN A 39 -7.61 -4.28 3.73
N ASP A 40 -6.53 -4.40 4.49
CA ASP A 40 -6.32 -5.35 5.57
C ASP A 40 -6.42 -4.58 6.89
N VAL A 41 -7.42 -4.95 7.70
CA VAL A 41 -7.74 -4.27 8.95
C VAL A 41 -6.59 -4.38 9.96
N GLU A 42 -5.97 -5.56 10.08
CA GLU A 42 -4.86 -5.77 11.01
C GLU A 42 -3.63 -4.95 10.60
N LEU A 43 -3.30 -4.96 9.31
CA LEU A 43 -2.20 -4.17 8.76
C LEU A 43 -2.43 -2.67 8.97
N LYS A 44 -3.67 -2.20 8.75
CA LYS A 44 -4.04 -0.80 8.97
C LYS A 44 -3.90 -0.41 10.44
N HIS A 45 -4.34 -1.26 11.37
CA HIS A 45 -4.17 -1.04 12.80
C HIS A 45 -2.70 -1.00 13.19
N LEU A 46 -1.87 -1.91 12.67
CA LEU A 46 -0.43 -1.94 12.94
C LEU A 46 0.24 -0.63 12.50
N ILE A 47 -0.04 -0.16 11.29
CA ILE A 47 0.53 1.09 10.75
C ILE A 47 0.11 2.29 11.61
N LEU A 48 -1.17 2.38 11.97
CA LEU A 48 -1.67 3.48 12.81
C LEU A 48 -1.06 3.47 14.21
N ASN A 49 -0.92 2.28 14.81
CA ASN A 49 -0.31 2.14 16.13
C ASN A 49 1.17 2.53 16.14
N GLU A 50 1.94 2.10 15.13
CA GLU A 50 3.36 2.48 15.04
C GLU A 50 3.53 3.97 14.80
N ALA A 51 2.73 4.57 13.90
CA ALA A 51 2.76 6.02 13.66
C ALA A 51 2.42 6.82 14.92
N HIS A 52 1.47 6.34 15.74
CA HIS A 52 1.11 6.98 17.01
C HIS A 52 2.23 6.94 18.05
N LYS A 53 3.00 5.84 18.13
CA LYS A 53 4.15 5.71 19.06
C LYS A 53 5.36 6.55 18.65
N SER A 54 5.49 6.86 17.35
CA SER A 54 6.65 7.57 16.81
C SER A 54 6.59 9.10 16.90
N GLY A 55 5.48 9.65 17.42
CA GLY A 55 5.32 11.08 17.70
C GLY A 55 5.60 11.41 19.15
#